data_AF-A0A925NQ02-F1
#
_entry.id   AF-A0A925NQ02-F1
#
_cell.length_a   1.000
_cell.length_b   1.000
_cell.length_c   1.000
_cell.angle_alpha   90.00
_cell.angle_beta   90.00
_cell.angle_gamma   90.00
#
_symmetry.space_group_name_H-M   'P 1'
#
loop_
_entity.id
_entity.type
_entity.pdbx_description
1 polymer ?
#
loop_
_entity_poly.entity_id
_entity_poly.type
_entity_poly.pdbx_seq_one_letter_code
_entity_poly.pdbx_strand_id
1 'polypeptide(L)'
;FCDAFNIPVITFVDVPGYLPGKTQEHNGIIRHGAKLLYAYCEASVPKLTVITRKAYGGAFDVMGSKNVGGDFNFAWPTAEVAVMGADGAVNLLYRKELERLKGAEQIAKQKELVAEYRERFANPYVAAELGYVDDVILPSETRNHLAAALSAQKNKRIERPKRKHGNIPL
;
A
#
# COMPACT_ATOMS: atom_id res chain seq x y z
N PHE A 1 15.31 -3.26 13.74
CA PHE A 1 15.87 -2.40 14.79
C PHE A 1 14.77 -1.82 15.66
N CYS A 2 13.91 -0.91 15.15
CA CYS A 2 12.88 -0.26 15.97
C CYS A 2 12.03 -1.23 16.80
N ASP A 3 11.55 -2.32 16.19
CA ASP A 3 10.78 -3.36 16.90
C ASP A 3 11.54 -3.99 18.07
N ALA A 4 12.81 -4.32 17.89
CA ALA A 4 13.65 -4.93 18.92
C ALA A 4 13.88 -4.01 20.14
N PHE A 5 13.74 -2.70 19.96
CA PHE A 5 13.90 -1.69 21.00
C PHE A 5 12.58 -1.00 21.38
N ASN A 6 11.44 -1.59 21.01
CA ASN A 6 10.11 -1.09 21.35
C ASN A 6 9.80 0.33 20.85
N ILE A 7 10.42 0.74 19.74
CA ILE A 7 10.18 2.04 19.11
C ILE A 7 9.02 1.90 18.10
N PRO A 8 7.91 2.62 18.26
CA PRO A 8 6.80 2.63 17.30
C PRO A 8 7.25 3.01 15.89
N VAL A 9 6.57 2.47 14.87
CA VAL A 9 6.84 2.76 13.47
C VAL A 9 5.66 3.51 12.87
N ILE A 10 5.95 4.66 12.26
CA ILE A 10 4.99 5.44 11.47
C ILE A 10 5.47 5.45 10.03
N THR A 11 4.60 5.04 9.11
CA THR A 11 4.94 4.86 7.70
C THR A 11 4.09 5.79 6.84
N PHE A 12 4.75 6.57 5.98
CA PHE A 12 4.08 7.38 4.97
C PHE A 12 4.21 6.70 3.62
N VAL A 13 3.09 6.52 2.92
CA VAL A 13 3.01 5.73 1.69
C VAL A 13 2.71 6.64 0.49
N ASP A 14 3.61 6.63 -0.47
CA ASP A 14 3.42 7.11 -1.85
C ASP A 14 4.29 6.23 -2.77
N VAL A 15 3.81 5.01 -3.04
CA VAL A 15 4.55 3.98 -3.77
C VAL A 15 3.75 3.48 -4.98
N PRO A 16 4.30 3.60 -6.21
CA PRO A 16 3.63 3.09 -7.41
C PRO A 16 3.86 1.59 -7.64
N GLY A 17 4.75 0.95 -6.89
CA GLY A 17 5.15 -0.44 -7.07
C GLY A 17 6.66 -0.65 -6.87
N TYR A 18 7.12 -1.87 -7.12
CA TYR A 18 8.55 -2.17 -7.24
C TYR A 18 9.09 -1.65 -8.57
N LEU A 19 10.37 -1.26 -8.59
CA LEU A 19 11.05 -0.83 -9.81
C LEU A 19 11.18 -2.02 -10.78
N PRO A 20 10.60 -1.96 -11.99
CA PRO A 20 10.77 -3.02 -12.97
C PRO A 20 12.19 -3.02 -13.54
N GLY A 21 12.71 -4.20 -13.89
CA GLY A 21 13.93 -4.30 -14.68
C GLY A 21 14.71 -5.60 -14.48
N LYS A 22 15.34 -6.10 -15.54
CA LYS A 22 16.14 -7.33 -15.53
C LYS A 22 17.23 -7.31 -14.45
N THR A 23 17.85 -6.16 -14.23
CA THR A 23 18.87 -5.99 -13.18
C THR A 23 18.31 -6.22 -11.78
N GLN A 24 17.08 -5.77 -11.50
CA GLN A 24 16.42 -6.02 -10.20
C GLN A 24 16.16 -7.51 -9.99
N GLU A 25 15.64 -8.18 -11.02
CA GLU A 25 15.41 -9.62 -10.99
C GLU A 25 16.70 -10.41 -10.76
N HIS A 26 17.74 -10.13 -11.55
CA HIS A 26 19.03 -10.81 -11.45
C HIS A 26 19.74 -10.54 -10.10
N ASN A 27 19.53 -9.35 -9.53
CA ASN A 27 20.05 -9.02 -8.19
C ASN A 27 19.20 -9.63 -7.06
N GLY A 28 18.11 -10.33 -7.37
CA GLY A 28 17.29 -11.05 -6.39
C GLY A 28 16.27 -10.17 -5.68
N ILE A 29 15.60 -9.26 -6.40
CA ILE A 29 14.54 -8.40 -5.83
C ILE A 29 13.43 -9.19 -5.12
N ILE A 30 13.13 -10.42 -5.56
CA ILE A 30 12.14 -11.28 -4.90
C ILE A 30 12.54 -11.55 -3.44
N ARG A 31 13.75 -12.06 -3.21
CA ARG A 31 14.25 -12.36 -1.85
C ARG A 31 14.55 -11.10 -1.05
N HIS A 32 15.05 -10.04 -1.69
CA HIS A 32 15.42 -8.81 -1.00
C HIS A 32 14.21 -7.94 -0.66
N GLY A 33 13.23 -7.83 -1.57
CA GLY A 33 11.97 -7.13 -1.35
C GLY A 33 11.13 -7.79 -0.26
N ALA A 34 11.12 -9.12 -0.17
CA ALA A 34 10.43 -9.86 0.88
C ALA A 34 10.95 -9.55 2.30
N LYS A 35 12.17 -9.02 2.46
CA LYS A 35 12.72 -8.64 3.78
C LYS A 35 11.91 -7.54 4.45
N LEU A 36 11.40 -6.57 3.68
CA LEU A 36 10.60 -5.48 4.22
C LEU A 36 9.22 -5.99 4.67
N LEU A 37 8.59 -6.84 3.85
CA LEU A 37 7.35 -7.53 4.22
C LEU A 37 7.53 -8.35 5.49
N TYR A 38 8.59 -9.14 5.55
CA TYR A 38 8.93 -9.94 6.73
C TYR A 38 9.10 -9.05 7.97
N ALA A 39 9.77 -7.91 7.85
CA ALA A 39 9.97 -6.99 8.98
C ALA A 39 8.65 -6.41 9.50
N TYR A 40 7.70 -6.04 8.64
CA TYR A 40 6.38 -5.56 9.07
C TYR A 40 5.54 -6.66 9.73
N CYS A 41 5.50 -7.86 9.12
CA CYS A 41 4.76 -9.01 9.68
C CYS A 41 5.35 -9.50 11.00
N GLU A 42 6.67 -9.39 11.18
CA GLU A 42 7.35 -9.76 12.43
C GLU A 42 7.15 -8.71 13.53
N ALA A 43 7.09 -7.43 13.18
CA ALA A 43 7.09 -6.35 14.15
C ALA A 43 5.83 -6.33 15.04
N SER A 44 6.07 -6.28 16.36
CA SER A 44 5.08 -6.29 17.43
C SER A 44 4.79 -4.90 18.01
N VAL A 45 5.69 -3.93 17.81
CA VAL A 45 5.48 -2.52 18.17
C VAL A 45 4.22 -1.93 17.53
N PRO A 46 3.71 -0.79 18.04
CA PRO A 46 2.69 -0.02 17.34
C PRO A 46 3.15 0.38 15.94
N LYS A 47 2.32 0.12 14.94
CA LYS A 47 2.54 0.38 13.52
C LYS A 47 1.38 1.19 12.97
N LEU A 48 1.67 2.43 12.59
CA LEU A 48 0.70 3.36 12.05
C LEU A 48 1.10 3.71 10.62
N THR A 49 0.13 3.76 9.71
CA THR A 49 0.37 4.01 8.30
C THR A 49 -0.49 5.17 7.82
N VAL A 50 0.08 6.07 7.02
CA VAL A 50 -0.62 7.17 6.35
C VAL A 50 -0.36 7.07 4.85
N ILE A 51 -1.40 6.75 4.09
CA ILE A 51 -1.34 6.72 2.63
C ILE A 51 -1.60 8.12 2.11
N THR A 52 -0.56 8.74 1.57
CA THR A 52 -0.61 10.13 1.11
C THR A 52 -1.09 10.25 -0.33
N ARG A 53 -0.66 9.32 -1.20
CA ARG A 53 -1.05 9.29 -2.60
C ARG A 53 -1.05 7.86 -3.14
N LYS A 54 0.01 7.36 -3.78
CA LYS A 54 -0.05 6.07 -4.47
C LYS A 54 0.15 4.90 -3.52
N ALA A 55 -0.66 3.86 -3.67
CA ALA A 55 -0.50 2.59 -2.96
C ALA A 55 -0.98 1.45 -3.86
N TYR A 56 -0.08 0.93 -4.71
CA TYR A 56 -0.45 -0.09 -5.70
C TYR A 56 0.13 -1.47 -5.42
N GLY A 57 -0.73 -2.48 -5.60
CA GLY A 57 -0.38 -3.89 -5.64
C GLY A 57 0.41 -4.35 -4.42
N GLY A 58 1.40 -5.22 -4.62
CA GLY A 58 2.21 -5.74 -3.50
C GLY A 58 3.00 -4.66 -2.75
N ALA A 59 3.23 -3.48 -3.33
CA ALA A 59 3.89 -2.39 -2.62
C ALA A 59 2.97 -1.75 -1.57
N PHE A 60 1.64 -1.73 -1.77
CA PHE A 60 0.70 -1.37 -0.72
C PHE A 60 0.83 -2.33 0.47
N ASP A 61 0.83 -3.64 0.20
CA ASP A 61 0.90 -4.66 1.26
C ASP A 61 2.17 -4.50 2.12
N VAL A 62 3.31 -4.36 1.44
CA VAL A 62 4.65 -4.27 2.04
C VAL A 62 4.83 -3.00 2.88
N MET A 63 4.08 -1.93 2.61
CA MET A 63 4.24 -0.63 3.26
C MET A 63 3.37 -0.48 4.52
N GLY A 64 3.29 -1.53 5.34
CA GLY A 64 2.55 -1.49 6.61
C GLY A 64 1.03 -1.48 6.41
N SER A 65 0.52 -2.24 5.43
CA SER A 65 -0.91 -2.47 5.28
C SER A 65 -1.53 -3.14 6.52
N LYS A 66 -2.85 -3.04 6.67
CA LYS A 66 -3.58 -3.75 7.73
C LYS A 66 -3.40 -5.28 7.61
N ASN A 67 -3.29 -5.78 6.37
CA ASN A 67 -3.10 -7.20 6.05
C ASN A 67 -1.77 -7.76 6.59
N VAL A 68 -0.78 -6.91 6.84
CA VAL A 68 0.53 -7.29 7.42
C VAL A 68 0.65 -6.92 8.90
N GLY A 69 -0.47 -6.67 9.56
CA GLY A 69 -0.55 -6.38 10.99
C GLY A 69 -0.34 -4.92 11.36
N GLY A 70 -0.60 -3.98 10.44
CA GLY A 70 -0.75 -2.55 10.76
C GLY A 70 -1.91 -2.32 11.73
N ASP A 71 -1.70 -1.47 12.75
CA ASP A 71 -2.71 -1.23 13.79
C ASP A 71 -3.73 -0.18 13.36
N PHE A 72 -3.23 0.94 12.83
CA PHE A 72 -4.03 2.04 12.30
C PHE A 72 -3.49 2.48 10.95
N ASN A 73 -4.37 2.45 9.95
CA ASN A 73 -4.08 2.80 8.57
C ASN A 73 -5.03 3.93 8.15
N PHE A 74 -4.47 5.12 7.97
CA PHE A 74 -5.19 6.29 7.49
C PHE A 74 -4.87 6.53 6.01
N ALA A 75 -5.82 7.09 5.28
CA ALA A 75 -5.58 7.55 3.91
C ALA A 75 -5.99 9.01 3.77
N TRP A 76 -5.27 9.76 2.92
CA TRP A 76 -5.74 11.06 2.47
C TRP A 76 -6.76 10.91 1.34
N PRO A 77 -7.62 11.91 1.09
CA PRO A 77 -8.52 11.91 -0.08
C PRO A 77 -7.78 11.78 -1.43
N THR A 78 -6.51 12.16 -1.46
CA THR A 78 -5.61 12.03 -2.62
C THR A 78 -5.04 10.62 -2.81
N ALA A 79 -5.35 9.69 -1.91
CA ALA A 79 -4.80 8.35 -1.97
C ALA A 79 -5.45 7.51 -3.08
N GLU A 80 -4.61 6.77 -3.80
CA GLU A 80 -5.00 5.84 -4.85
C GLU A 80 -4.61 4.43 -4.38
N VAL A 81 -5.59 3.67 -3.88
CA VAL A 81 -5.39 2.30 -3.39
C VAL A 81 -5.95 1.31 -4.40
N ALA A 82 -5.09 0.60 -5.13
CA ALA A 82 -5.51 -0.29 -6.21
C ALA A 82 -4.51 -1.42 -6.48
N VAL A 83 -4.89 -2.41 -7.29
CA VAL A 83 -3.98 -3.51 -7.68
C VAL A 83 -2.83 -3.02 -8.57
N MET A 84 -3.12 -2.08 -9.46
CA MET A 84 -2.14 -1.46 -10.36
C MET A 84 -2.62 -0.06 -10.77
N GLY A 85 -1.73 0.72 -11.39
CA GLY A 85 -2.10 2.03 -11.92
C GLY A 85 -3.17 1.94 -13.01
N ALA A 86 -4.04 2.95 -13.08
CA ALA A 86 -5.21 2.96 -13.96
C ALA A 86 -4.87 2.76 -15.44
N ASP A 87 -3.79 3.37 -15.93
CA ASP A 87 -3.34 3.22 -17.31
C ASP A 87 -3.00 1.76 -17.66
N GLY A 88 -2.33 1.05 -16.73
CA GLY A 88 -2.02 -0.36 -16.88
C GLY A 88 -3.27 -1.23 -16.82
N ALA A 89 -4.19 -0.93 -15.89
CA ALA A 89 -5.44 -1.66 -15.74
C ALA A 89 -6.34 -1.55 -16.97
N VAL A 90 -6.51 -0.33 -17.50
CA VAL A 90 -7.35 -0.07 -18.69
C VAL A 90 -6.79 -0.79 -19.92
N ASN A 91 -5.48 -0.73 -20.12
CA ASN A 91 -4.83 -1.43 -21.24
C ASN A 91 -4.98 -2.95 -21.16
N LEU A 92 -5.15 -3.51 -19.96
CA LEU A 92 -5.38 -4.93 -19.77
C LEU A 92 -6.86 -5.29 -19.96
N LEU A 93 -7.77 -4.55 -19.31
CA LEU A 93 -9.20 -4.84 -19.28
C LEU A 93 -9.89 -4.55 -20.62
N TYR A 94 -9.55 -3.42 -21.25
CA TYR A 94 -10.20 -2.92 -22.46
C TYR A 94 -9.35 -3.13 -23.72
N ARG A 95 -8.32 -3.99 -23.65
CA ARG A 95 -7.38 -4.23 -24.76
C ARG A 95 -8.07 -4.44 -26.11
N LYS A 96 -9.04 -5.37 -26.14
CA LYS A 96 -9.76 -5.74 -27.37
C LYS A 96 -10.63 -4.62 -27.92
N GLU A 97 -11.15 -3.74 -27.05
CA GLU A 97 -11.96 -2.60 -27.47
C GLU A 97 -11.07 -1.50 -28.04
N LEU A 98 -9.97 -1.19 -27.36
CA LEU A 98 -9.00 -0.19 -27.80
C LEU A 98 -8.30 -0.59 -29.10
N GLU A 99 -8.02 -1.88 -29.32
CA GLU A 99 -7.43 -2.39 -30.58
C GLU A 99 -8.37 -2.27 -31.79
N ARG A 100 -9.69 -2.11 -31.58
CA ARG A 100 -10.67 -1.87 -32.66
C ARG A 100 -10.73 -0.42 -33.10
N LEU A 101 -10.30 0.51 -32.25
CA LEU A 101 -10.24 1.94 -32.51
C LEU A 101 -8.86 2.30 -33.12
N LYS A 102 -8.77 3.44 -33.81
CA LYS A 102 -7.50 3.90 -34.42
C LYS A 102 -7.22 5.37 -34.14
N GLY A 103 -5.95 5.71 -34.01
CA GLY A 103 -5.48 7.10 -33.95
C GLY A 103 -6.10 7.90 -32.81
N ALA A 104 -6.66 9.07 -33.13
CA ALA A 104 -7.19 10.00 -32.13
C ALA A 104 -8.39 9.44 -31.33
N GLU A 105 -9.22 8.59 -31.94
CA GLU A 105 -10.39 7.99 -31.30
C GLU A 105 -9.97 7.01 -30.20
N GLN A 106 -8.96 6.19 -30.47
CA GLN A 106 -8.39 5.26 -29.49
C GLN A 106 -7.83 6.01 -28.28
N ILE A 107 -7.07 7.09 -28.51
CA ILE A 107 -6.46 7.90 -27.44
C ILE A 107 -7.55 8.56 -26.59
N ALA A 108 -8.58 9.12 -27.23
CA ALA A 108 -9.70 9.75 -26.54
C ALA A 108 -10.43 8.73 -25.65
N LYS A 109 -10.77 7.55 -26.20
CA LYS A 109 -11.46 6.50 -25.45
C LYS A 109 -10.61 5.94 -24.31
N GLN A 110 -9.32 5.74 -24.53
CA GLN A 110 -8.40 5.31 -23.48
C GLN A 110 -8.36 6.31 -22.31
N LYS A 111 -8.29 7.62 -22.62
CA LYS A 111 -8.26 8.67 -21.59
C LYS A 111 -9.56 8.71 -20.78
N GLU A 112 -10.70 8.54 -21.45
CA GLU A 112 -12.01 8.44 -20.81
C GLU A 112 -12.05 7.24 -19.84
N LEU A 113 -11.67 6.04 -20.31
CA LEU A 113 -11.65 4.83 -19.50
C LEU A 113 -10.68 4.93 -18.32
N VAL A 114 -9.52 5.58 -18.49
CA VAL A 114 -8.57 5.81 -17.39
C VAL A 114 -9.17 6.75 -16.34
N ALA A 115 -9.86 7.81 -16.75
CA ALA A 115 -10.51 8.71 -15.81
C ALA A 115 -11.62 7.98 -15.03
N GLU A 116 -12.48 7.23 -15.71
CA GLU A 116 -13.55 6.44 -15.08
C GLU A 116 -12.96 5.39 -14.12
N TYR A 117 -11.91 4.67 -14.53
CA TYR A 117 -11.26 3.69 -13.69
C TYR A 117 -10.67 4.34 -12.43
N ARG A 118 -10.04 5.52 -12.55
CA ARG A 118 -9.50 6.23 -11.39
C ARG A 118 -10.58 6.64 -10.43
N GLU A 119 -11.66 7.24 -10.93
CA GLU A 119 -12.78 7.69 -10.11
C GLU A 119 -13.43 6.53 -9.37
N ARG A 120 -13.64 5.38 -10.03
CA ARG A 120 -14.34 4.24 -9.44
C ARG A 120 -13.46 3.38 -8.53
N PHE A 121 -12.20 3.15 -8.92
CA PHE A 121 -11.35 2.14 -8.29
C PHE A 121 -10.04 2.65 -7.72
N ALA A 122 -9.49 3.77 -8.20
CA ALA A 122 -8.22 4.32 -7.72
C ALA A 122 -8.45 5.46 -6.71
N ASN A 123 -9.26 5.19 -5.69
CA ASN A 123 -9.58 6.11 -4.60
C ASN A 123 -9.48 5.36 -3.26
N PRO A 124 -9.44 6.04 -2.10
CA PRO A 124 -9.27 5.35 -0.82
C PRO A 124 -10.57 4.74 -0.28
N TYR A 125 -11.73 5.14 -0.83
CA TYR A 125 -13.04 4.79 -0.28
C TYR A 125 -13.35 3.31 -0.46
N VAL A 126 -12.95 2.70 -1.58
CA VAL A 126 -13.09 1.25 -1.78
C VAL A 126 -12.33 0.47 -0.70
N ALA A 127 -11.12 0.93 -0.35
CA ALA A 127 -10.33 0.31 0.72
C ALA A 127 -10.92 0.56 2.11
N ALA A 128 -11.56 1.72 2.32
CA ALA A 128 -12.25 2.06 3.55
C ALA A 128 -13.53 1.22 3.76
N GLU A 129 -14.33 1.00 2.70
CA GLU A 129 -15.52 0.13 2.73
C GLU A 129 -15.18 -1.31 3.14
N LEU A 130 -13.99 -1.79 2.74
CA LEU A 130 -13.48 -3.11 3.10
C LEU A 130 -12.77 -3.14 4.46
N GLY A 131 -12.62 -1.99 5.11
CA GLY A 131 -11.91 -1.87 6.39
C GLY A 131 -10.39 -2.05 6.29
N TYR A 132 -9.79 -1.98 5.09
CA TYR A 132 -8.34 -1.99 4.92
C TYR A 132 -7.67 -0.67 5.33
N VAL A 133 -8.46 0.40 5.30
CA VAL A 133 -8.13 1.72 5.84
C VAL A 133 -9.15 2.03 6.94
N ASP A 134 -8.69 2.49 8.10
CA ASP A 134 -9.53 2.80 9.25
C ASP A 134 -10.30 4.11 9.06
N ASP A 135 -9.68 5.10 8.43
CA ASP A 135 -10.31 6.40 8.17
C ASP A 135 -9.67 7.15 6.99
N VAL A 136 -10.48 7.96 6.31
CA VAL A 136 -10.03 8.89 5.26
C VAL A 136 -10.01 10.31 5.83
N ILE A 137 -8.81 10.80 6.13
CA ILE A 137 -8.59 12.03 6.92
C ILE A 137 -8.01 13.15 6.06
N LEU A 138 -8.27 14.41 6.44
CA LEU A 138 -7.62 15.53 5.76
C LEU A 138 -6.11 15.55 6.06
N PRO A 139 -5.25 15.97 5.11
CA PRO A 139 -3.81 16.06 5.35
C PRO A 139 -3.44 16.86 6.60
N SER A 140 -4.16 17.94 6.88
CA SER A 140 -3.99 18.79 8.07
C SER A 140 -4.29 18.09 9.40
N GLU A 141 -5.10 17.04 9.40
CA GLU A 141 -5.54 16.32 10.60
C GLU A 141 -4.61 15.14 10.95
N THR A 142 -3.66 14.81 10.08
CA THR A 142 -2.73 13.68 10.21
C THR A 142 -2.06 13.64 11.58
N ARG A 143 -1.55 14.78 12.07
CA ARG A 143 -0.86 14.87 13.36
C ARG A 143 -1.75 14.43 14.52
N ASN A 144 -3.00 14.89 14.54
CA ASN A 144 -3.93 14.64 15.65
C ASN A 144 -4.34 13.17 15.67
N HIS A 145 -4.62 12.59 14.50
CA HIS A 145 -4.93 11.17 14.35
C HIS A 145 -3.76 10.28 14.79
N LEU A 146 -2.54 10.57 14.33
CA LEU A 146 -1.34 9.82 14.74
C LEU A 146 -1.09 9.90 16.24
N ALA A 147 -1.24 11.08 16.87
CA ALA A 147 -1.05 11.25 18.30
C ALA A 147 -2.08 10.46 19.13
N ALA A 148 -3.34 10.47 18.70
CA ALA A 148 -4.41 9.70 19.33
C ALA A 148 -4.18 8.19 19.18
N ALA A 149 -3.89 7.73 17.96
CA ALA A 149 -3.61 6.33 17.66
C ALA A 149 -2.38 5.78 18.42
N LEU A 150 -1.29 6.54 18.50
CA LEU A 150 -0.13 6.17 19.33
C LEU A 150 -0.49 6.07 20.81
N SER A 151 -1.32 7.00 21.31
CA SER A 151 -1.77 6.97 22.69
C SER A 151 -2.63 5.75 23.00
N ALA A 152 -3.50 5.35 22.08
CA ALA A 152 -4.31 4.15 22.18
C ALA A 152 -3.46 2.86 22.16
N GLN A 153 -2.34 2.85 21.44
CA GLN A 153 -1.47 1.66 21.29
C GLN A 153 -0.32 1.57 22.31
N LYS A 154 -0.27 2.45 23.32
CA LYS A 154 0.83 2.45 24.33
C LYS A 154 1.00 1.11 25.06
N ASN A 155 -0.10 0.40 25.31
CA ASN A 155 -0.10 -0.87 26.05
C ASN A 155 -0.24 -2.09 25.15
N LYS A 156 0.03 -1.93 23.84
CA LYS A 156 -0.09 -3.00 22.86
C LYS A 156 0.77 -4.21 23.26
N ARG A 157 0.17 -5.40 23.21
CA ARG A 157 0.85 -6.70 23.37
C ARG A 157 0.34 -7.64 22.29
N ILE A 158 1.26 -8.36 21.65
CA ILE A 158 0.94 -9.38 20.65
C ILE A 158 1.59 -10.69 21.10
N GLU A 159 0.84 -11.78 21.09
CA GLU A 159 1.40 -13.13 21.26
C GLU A 159 1.99 -13.63 19.94
N ARG A 160 3.15 -14.27 20.00
CA ARG A 160 3.87 -14.74 18.81
C ARG A 160 4.16 -16.24 18.91
N PRO A 161 4.29 -16.94 17.77
CA PRO A 161 4.66 -18.35 17.75
C PRO A 161 5.98 -18.61 18.50
N LYS A 162 6.01 -19.64 19.34
CA LYS A 162 7.21 -20.05 20.09
C LYS A 162 8.24 -20.65 19.13
N ARG A 163 9.37 -19.96 18.96
CA ARG A 163 10.49 -20.37 18.09
C ARG A 163 11.81 -19.82 18.62
N LYS A 164 12.94 -20.43 18.26
CA LYS A 164 14.28 -19.90 18.61
C LYS A 164 14.54 -18.56 17.92
N HIS A 165 14.24 -18.49 16.63
CA HIS A 165 14.24 -17.28 15.80
C HIS A 165 13.39 -17.56 14.54
N GLY A 166 13.10 -16.52 13.76
CA GLY A 166 12.53 -16.71 12.43
C GLY A 166 13.57 -17.04 11.37
N ASN A 167 13.13 -17.30 10.14
CA ASN A 167 13.98 -17.58 8.99
C ASN A 167 13.72 -16.56 7.88
N ILE A 168 14.16 -15.31 8.12
CA ILE A 168 14.02 -14.23 7.15
C ILE A 168 14.75 -14.60 5.84
N PRO A 169 14.22 -14.27 4.65
CA PRO A 169 14.98 -14.38 3.41
C PRO A 169 16.29 -13.61 3.50
N LEU A 170 17.41 -14.17 3.00
CA LEU A 170 18.74 -13.53 3.01
C LEU A 170 19.31 -13.28 1.61
#